data_AF-A0A954JQN7-F1
#
_entry.id   AF-A0A954JQN7-F1
#
_cell.length_a   1.000
_cell.length_b   1.000
_cell.length_c   1.000
_cell.angle_alpha   90.00
_cell.angle_beta   90.00
_cell.angle_gamma   90.00
#
_symmetry.space_group_name_H-M   'P 1'
#
loop_
_entity.id
_entity.type
_entity.pdbx_description
1 polymer ?
#
loop_
_entity_poly.entity_id
_entity_poly.type
_entity_poly.pdbx_seq_one_letter_code
_entity_poly.pdbx_strand_id
1 'polypeptide(L)'
;MNPRTLLSLIILFFAGAPGALAQKAPKLPKNDPSLCPHCHGDPEIMKAAGIVSHGGFTVGRKTTEEVDKQLGTAEIYWIETKHFELGMALGRMKVKQEDKQKLRDECALLAEHLEDVPEKPKFIDPWLRAHLYAQRLEAIYTDMLELVGVEDSVFPAAGTVWDMQGDYWGEGPNFGQKGKLEVLLLPNKALHVDWLSKSFGLQTTKTQRWHVIDSGSLHLVVHEEQGSLNQDAAMHGHLVFNISIMLTHSFKHYSYDMPVWLLEGIGHYMERKLNPKYNTFDSGEGGIAEMTKKENWEPSVKKLVASGKAPGISELTRMTTFAELDLDKHFATWSIIDYMQRA
;
A
#
# COMPACT_ATOMS: atom_id res chain seq x y z
N MET A 1 -78.65 -51.40 6.09
CA MET A 1 -79.30 -50.74 7.24
C MET A 1 -78.21 -50.22 8.16
N ASN A 2 -78.07 -48.89 8.23
CA ASN A 2 -77.40 -48.15 9.31
C ASN A 2 -78.44 -47.95 10.45
N PRO A 3 -78.16 -47.38 11.66
CA PRO A 3 -76.90 -46.79 12.18
C PRO A 3 -76.66 -47.00 13.71
N ARG A 4 -75.66 -46.27 14.25
CA ARG A 4 -75.43 -45.83 15.66
C ARG A 4 -74.61 -46.80 16.53
N THR A 5 -73.59 -46.42 17.30
CA THR A 5 -72.98 -45.13 17.73
C THR A 5 -71.74 -45.52 18.55
N LEU A 6 -70.57 -44.92 18.32
CA LEU A 6 -69.81 -44.13 19.30
C LEU A 6 -68.41 -43.84 18.71
N LEU A 7 -68.22 -42.59 18.32
CA LEU A 7 -66.97 -42.03 17.82
C LEU A 7 -66.22 -41.47 19.04
N SER A 8 -65.07 -42.03 19.39
CA SER A 8 -64.13 -41.40 20.34
C SER A 8 -63.21 -40.46 19.56
N LEU A 9 -63.49 -39.15 19.64
CA LEU A 9 -62.59 -38.11 19.16
C LEU A 9 -61.31 -38.10 19.99
N ILE A 10 -60.17 -38.41 19.36
CA ILE A 10 -58.87 -37.96 19.83
C ILE A 10 -58.66 -36.56 19.25
N ILE A 11 -58.75 -35.54 20.10
CA ILE A 11 -58.35 -34.17 19.77
C ILE A 11 -56.82 -34.15 19.79
N LEU A 12 -56.19 -34.26 18.62
CA LEU A 12 -54.78 -33.87 18.47
C LEU A 12 -54.70 -32.34 18.56
N PHE A 13 -54.26 -31.84 19.71
CA PHE A 13 -53.72 -30.49 19.84
C PHE A 13 -52.38 -30.44 19.08
N PHE A 14 -52.42 -30.23 17.77
CA PHE A 14 -51.29 -29.63 17.07
C PHE A 14 -51.27 -28.15 17.44
N ALA A 15 -50.56 -27.83 18.52
CA ALA A 15 -50.11 -26.48 18.77
C ALA A 15 -49.21 -26.09 17.58
N GLY A 16 -49.78 -25.35 16.64
CA GLY A 16 -49.00 -24.69 15.60
C GLY A 16 -47.98 -23.78 16.28
N ALA A 17 -46.71 -24.18 16.22
CA ALA A 17 -45.61 -23.30 16.55
C ALA A 17 -45.61 -22.16 15.51
N PRO A 18 -45.92 -20.91 15.90
CA PRO A 18 -45.79 -19.80 14.98
C PRO A 18 -44.31 -19.40 14.95
N GLY A 19 -43.76 -19.33 13.74
CA GLY A 19 -42.50 -18.66 13.48
C GLY A 19 -41.27 -19.52 13.76
N ALA A 20 -40.81 -20.24 12.74
CA ALA A 20 -39.39 -20.26 12.49
C ALA A 20 -38.91 -18.80 12.53
N LEU A 21 -38.12 -18.47 13.55
CA LEU A 21 -37.43 -17.19 13.64
C LEU A 21 -36.75 -16.97 12.30
N ALA A 22 -37.24 -16.00 11.52
CA ALA A 22 -36.49 -15.44 10.42
C ALA A 22 -35.19 -14.91 11.05
N GLN A 23 -34.12 -15.72 10.99
CA GLN A 23 -32.79 -15.24 11.26
C GLN A 23 -32.61 -14.07 10.29
N LYS A 24 -32.53 -12.85 10.84
CA LYS A 24 -32.16 -11.67 10.06
C LYS A 24 -30.93 -12.08 9.29
N ALA A 25 -30.98 -11.95 7.95
CA ALA A 25 -29.81 -12.20 7.12
C ALA A 25 -28.62 -11.49 7.78
N PRO A 26 -27.49 -12.19 7.95
CA PRO A 26 -26.34 -11.62 8.64
C PRO A 26 -26.01 -10.29 7.98
N LYS A 27 -25.90 -9.23 8.80
CA LYS A 27 -25.54 -7.91 8.31
C LYS A 27 -24.12 -8.03 7.73
N LEU A 28 -23.97 -7.76 6.44
CA LEU A 28 -22.68 -7.76 5.77
C LEU A 28 -21.72 -6.80 6.49
N PRO A 29 -20.43 -7.12 6.57
CA PRO A 29 -19.43 -6.23 7.16
C PRO A 29 -19.31 -4.97 6.28
N LYS A 30 -18.88 -3.82 6.84
CA LYS A 30 -18.95 -2.55 6.08
C LYS A 30 -17.96 -2.49 4.90
N ASN A 31 -16.90 -3.28 4.98
CA ASN A 31 -15.90 -3.49 3.93
C ASN A 31 -16.29 -4.60 2.95
N ASP A 32 -17.53 -5.13 3.01
CA ASP A 32 -18.01 -6.07 2.01
C ASP A 32 -17.98 -5.43 0.61
N PRO A 33 -17.39 -6.08 -0.42
CA PRO A 33 -17.26 -5.53 -1.76
C PRO A 33 -18.57 -5.04 -2.37
N SER A 34 -19.69 -5.72 -2.10
CA SER A 34 -21.01 -5.34 -2.61
C SER A 34 -21.55 -4.04 -2.02
N LEU A 35 -20.94 -3.58 -0.92
CA LEU A 35 -21.26 -2.31 -0.27
C LEU A 35 -20.35 -1.16 -0.70
N CYS A 36 -19.39 -1.40 -1.61
CA CYS A 36 -18.60 -0.31 -2.18
C CYS A 36 -19.54 0.65 -2.93
N PRO A 37 -19.61 1.94 -2.55
CA PRO A 37 -20.52 2.89 -3.19
C PRO A 37 -20.04 3.34 -4.58
N HIS A 38 -18.83 2.98 -4.99
CA HIS A 38 -18.19 3.51 -6.21
C HIS A 38 -18.16 2.51 -7.36
N CYS A 39 -18.10 1.22 -7.04
CA CYS A 39 -18.16 0.16 -8.03
C CYS A 39 -19.28 -0.85 -7.77
N HIS A 40 -19.90 -0.86 -6.59
CA HIS A 40 -20.94 -1.81 -6.20
C HIS A 40 -20.55 -3.31 -6.35
N GLY A 41 -19.26 -3.60 -6.46
CA GLY A 41 -18.76 -4.94 -6.79
C GLY A 41 -19.03 -5.36 -8.25
N ASP A 42 -19.40 -4.41 -9.13
CA ASP A 42 -19.65 -4.66 -10.54
C ASP A 42 -18.32 -4.93 -11.28
N PRO A 43 -18.15 -6.10 -11.92
CA PRO A 43 -16.90 -6.47 -12.58
C PRO A 43 -16.49 -5.55 -13.73
N GLU A 44 -17.43 -4.96 -14.45
CA GLU A 44 -17.12 -4.07 -15.58
C GLU A 44 -16.66 -2.70 -15.09
N ILE A 45 -17.30 -2.15 -14.05
CA ILE A 45 -16.86 -0.91 -13.41
C ILE A 45 -15.48 -1.09 -12.77
N MET A 46 -15.29 -2.19 -12.03
CA MET A 46 -14.00 -2.52 -11.41
C MET A 46 -12.90 -2.61 -12.47
N LYS A 47 -13.14 -3.35 -13.56
CA LYS A 47 -12.17 -3.49 -14.65
C LYS A 47 -11.86 -2.16 -15.33
N ALA A 48 -12.86 -1.32 -15.57
CA ALA A 48 -12.65 0.02 -16.14
C ALA A 48 -11.79 0.90 -15.22
N ALA A 49 -11.96 0.78 -13.90
CA ALA A 49 -11.17 1.48 -12.89
C ALA A 49 -9.80 0.82 -12.58
N GLY A 50 -9.40 -0.22 -13.32
CA GLY A 50 -8.12 -0.93 -13.09
C GLY A 50 -8.08 -1.80 -11.84
N ILE A 51 -9.25 -2.16 -11.31
CA ILE A 51 -9.41 -3.01 -10.12
C ILE A 51 -9.60 -4.46 -10.55
N VAL A 52 -8.79 -5.34 -10.00
CA VAL A 52 -8.84 -6.79 -10.24
C VAL A 52 -9.80 -7.47 -9.28
N SER A 53 -9.72 -7.13 -7.99
CA SER A 53 -10.59 -7.71 -6.96
C SER A 53 -10.69 -6.82 -5.72
N HIS A 54 -11.69 -7.08 -4.87
CA HIS A 54 -11.87 -6.46 -3.55
C HIS A 54 -11.55 -7.44 -2.40
N GLY A 55 -10.67 -8.42 -2.65
CA GLY A 55 -10.30 -9.46 -1.69
C GLY A 55 -10.26 -10.85 -2.34
N GLY A 56 -9.86 -11.85 -1.55
CA GLY A 56 -9.69 -13.23 -2.01
C GLY A 56 -8.30 -13.54 -2.56
N PHE A 57 -7.37 -12.58 -2.48
CA PHE A 57 -5.95 -12.75 -2.80
C PHE A 57 -5.11 -13.00 -1.53
N THR A 58 -3.80 -13.19 -1.71
CA THR A 58 -2.86 -13.45 -0.62
C THR A 58 -2.12 -12.15 -0.27
N VAL A 59 -1.87 -11.93 1.02
CA VAL A 59 -1.03 -10.85 1.55
C VAL A 59 -0.11 -11.44 2.61
N GLY A 60 1.19 -11.25 2.45
CA GLY A 60 2.21 -11.98 3.16
C GLY A 60 2.06 -13.49 2.90
N ARG A 61 1.70 -14.22 3.95
CA ARG A 61 1.51 -15.68 3.90
C ARG A 61 0.06 -16.09 4.17
N LYS A 62 -0.88 -15.17 4.01
CA LYS A 62 -2.27 -15.32 4.44
C LYS A 62 -3.22 -14.82 3.38
N THR A 63 -4.38 -15.42 3.27
CA THR A 63 -5.50 -14.87 2.49
C THR A 63 -6.05 -13.61 3.15
N THR A 64 -6.69 -12.72 2.40
CA THR A 64 -7.35 -11.52 2.97
C THR A 64 -8.33 -11.88 4.10
N GLU A 65 -9.04 -13.02 3.98
CA GLU A 65 -9.95 -13.52 5.04
C GLU A 65 -9.20 -13.87 6.33
N GLU A 66 -8.04 -14.53 6.23
CA GLU A 66 -7.21 -14.84 7.39
C GLU A 66 -6.63 -13.58 8.03
N VAL A 67 -6.29 -12.56 7.22
CA VAL A 67 -5.84 -11.26 7.73
C VAL A 67 -6.98 -10.55 8.47
N ASP A 68 -8.18 -10.49 7.89
CA ASP A 68 -9.37 -9.91 8.54
C ASP A 68 -9.68 -10.62 9.87
N LYS A 69 -9.58 -11.95 9.91
CA LYS A 69 -9.76 -12.72 11.14
C LYS A 69 -8.70 -12.40 12.18
N GLN A 70 -7.44 -12.26 11.77
CA GLN A 70 -6.35 -11.92 12.67
C GLN A 70 -6.53 -10.52 13.25
N LEU A 71 -6.81 -9.55 12.39
CA LEU A 71 -6.93 -8.15 12.71
C LEU A 71 -8.39 -7.77 12.94
N GLY A 72 -9.21 -8.65 13.55
CA GLY A 72 -10.68 -8.55 13.57
C GLY A 72 -11.31 -7.30 14.18
N THR A 73 -10.52 -6.34 14.68
CA THR A 73 -10.97 -4.99 15.07
C THR A 73 -10.71 -3.93 14.00
N ALA A 74 -9.95 -4.27 12.96
CA ALA A 74 -9.68 -3.47 11.77
C ALA A 74 -10.76 -3.76 10.71
N GLU A 75 -11.34 -2.70 10.18
CA GLU A 75 -12.23 -2.77 9.02
C GLU A 75 -11.36 -2.55 7.78
N ILE A 76 -10.80 -3.62 7.21
CA ILE A 76 -9.82 -3.53 6.12
C ILE A 76 -10.54 -3.51 4.77
N TYR A 77 -10.33 -2.44 4.01
CA TYR A 77 -10.81 -2.29 2.65
C TYR A 77 -9.74 -2.82 1.71
N TRP A 78 -10.02 -3.94 1.06
CA TRP A 78 -9.10 -4.62 0.15
C TRP A 78 -9.33 -4.15 -1.30
N ILE A 79 -8.23 -3.84 -2.00
CA ILE A 79 -8.23 -3.52 -3.43
C ILE A 79 -6.98 -4.15 -4.05
N GLU A 80 -7.20 -5.02 -5.03
CA GLU A 80 -6.15 -5.53 -5.90
C GLU A 80 -6.17 -4.74 -7.21
N THR A 81 -5.01 -4.25 -7.64
CA THR A 81 -4.81 -3.60 -8.93
C THR A 81 -3.91 -4.46 -9.81
N LYS A 82 -3.42 -3.93 -10.94
CA LYS A 82 -2.52 -4.69 -11.80
C LYS A 82 -1.22 -5.08 -11.08
N HIS A 83 -0.61 -4.16 -10.33
CA HIS A 83 0.71 -4.40 -9.73
C HIS A 83 0.69 -4.46 -8.20
N PHE A 84 -0.43 -4.14 -7.55
CA PHE A 84 -0.51 -4.05 -6.08
C PHE A 84 -1.66 -4.84 -5.46
N GLU A 85 -1.42 -5.25 -4.22
CA GLU A 85 -2.38 -5.86 -3.30
C GLU A 85 -2.48 -4.95 -2.06
N LEU A 86 -3.51 -4.10 -2.01
CA LEU A 86 -3.70 -3.09 -0.97
C LEU A 86 -4.74 -3.56 0.06
N GLY A 87 -4.37 -3.50 1.34
CA GLY A 87 -5.30 -3.48 2.47
C GLY A 87 -5.24 -2.16 3.20
N MET A 88 -6.38 -1.48 3.35
CA MET A 88 -6.46 -0.22 4.07
C MET A 88 -7.52 -0.26 5.17
N ALA A 89 -7.12 -0.09 6.43
CA ALA A 89 -8.04 0.06 7.57
C ALA A 89 -8.07 1.47 8.15
N LEU A 90 -7.81 2.47 7.30
CA LEU A 90 -7.75 3.86 7.72
C LEU A 90 -9.14 4.47 7.78
N GLY A 91 -9.37 5.31 8.78
CA GLY A 91 -10.67 5.92 9.01
C GLY A 91 -11.03 7.02 8.01
N ARG A 92 -12.28 7.49 8.13
CA ARG A 92 -12.76 8.69 7.43
C ARG A 92 -11.87 9.88 7.74
N MET A 93 -11.59 10.67 6.71
CA MET A 93 -10.70 11.81 6.78
C MET A 93 -11.41 13.11 6.39
N LYS A 94 -11.09 14.21 7.07
CA LYS A 94 -11.52 15.55 6.68
C LYS A 94 -10.51 16.17 5.72
N VAL A 95 -11.00 16.71 4.61
CA VAL A 95 -10.16 17.38 3.61
C VAL A 95 -9.66 18.72 4.15
N LYS A 96 -8.34 18.88 4.29
CA LYS A 96 -7.71 20.13 4.70
C LYS A 96 -7.65 21.11 3.53
N GLN A 97 -7.55 22.41 3.84
CA GLN A 97 -7.51 23.46 2.82
C GLN A 97 -6.34 23.28 1.84
N GLU A 98 -5.16 22.91 2.35
CA GLU A 98 -3.94 22.69 1.57
C GLU A 98 -4.04 21.49 0.60
N ASP A 99 -4.86 20.49 0.93
CA ASP A 99 -5.01 19.27 0.12
C ASP A 99 -6.18 19.33 -0.87
N LYS A 100 -6.99 20.41 -0.85
CA LYS A 100 -8.25 20.48 -1.60
C LYS A 100 -8.06 20.30 -3.10
N GLN A 101 -7.09 20.97 -3.70
CA GLN A 101 -6.93 20.92 -5.16
C GLN A 101 -6.47 19.53 -5.58
N LYS A 102 -5.40 19.03 -4.96
CA LYS A 102 -4.89 17.67 -5.16
C LYS A 102 -5.98 16.60 -5.05
N LEU A 103 -6.77 16.61 -3.98
CA LEU A 103 -7.82 15.60 -3.79
C LEU A 103 -8.97 15.75 -4.79
N ARG A 104 -9.27 16.96 -5.29
CA ARG A 104 -10.25 17.14 -6.37
C ARG A 104 -9.73 16.56 -7.67
N ASP A 105 -8.46 16.81 -7.99
CA ASP A 105 -7.85 16.29 -9.22
C ASP A 105 -7.78 14.76 -9.18
N GLU A 106 -7.38 14.17 -8.04
CA GLU A 106 -7.37 12.72 -7.86
C GLU A 106 -8.79 12.11 -7.90
N CYS A 107 -9.80 12.79 -7.33
CA CYS A 107 -11.20 12.34 -7.42
C CYS A 107 -11.75 12.47 -8.85
N ALA A 108 -11.35 13.49 -9.61
CA ALA A 108 -11.77 13.66 -10.99
C ALA A 108 -11.28 12.48 -11.86
N LEU A 109 -10.04 12.03 -11.66
CA LEU A 109 -9.50 10.84 -12.33
C LEU A 109 -10.30 9.58 -11.98
N LEU A 110 -10.58 9.35 -10.69
CA LEU A 110 -11.41 8.21 -10.28
C LEU A 110 -12.82 8.28 -10.89
N ALA A 111 -13.41 9.47 -10.98
CA ALA A 111 -14.76 9.69 -11.51
C ALA A 111 -14.89 9.41 -13.02
N GLU A 112 -13.78 9.23 -13.75
CA GLU A 112 -13.82 8.80 -15.16
C GLU A 112 -14.33 7.35 -15.31
N HIS A 113 -14.18 6.54 -14.26
CA HIS A 113 -14.50 5.11 -14.28
C HIS A 113 -15.38 4.65 -13.12
N LEU A 114 -15.33 5.33 -11.97
CA LEU A 114 -16.10 5.00 -10.78
C LEU A 114 -17.33 5.90 -10.63
N GLU A 115 -18.39 5.34 -10.06
CA GLU A 115 -19.64 6.04 -9.80
C GLU A 115 -19.60 6.81 -8.46
N ASP A 116 -20.48 7.80 -8.33
CA ASP A 116 -20.71 8.58 -7.10
C ASP A 116 -19.44 9.18 -6.45
N VAL A 117 -18.37 9.38 -7.23
CA VAL A 117 -17.16 10.04 -6.75
C VAL A 117 -17.40 11.55 -6.62
N PRO A 118 -17.19 12.15 -5.44
CA PRO A 118 -17.48 13.56 -5.21
C PRO A 118 -16.46 14.48 -5.92
N GLU A 119 -16.93 15.40 -6.75
CA GLU A 119 -16.09 16.41 -7.42
C GLU A 119 -15.40 17.38 -6.43
N LYS A 120 -16.04 17.66 -5.28
CA LYS A 120 -15.54 18.60 -4.26
C LYS A 120 -15.69 18.00 -2.85
N PRO A 121 -14.89 16.97 -2.51
CA PRO A 121 -15.03 16.27 -1.25
C PRO A 121 -14.75 17.20 -0.07
N LYS A 122 -15.64 17.20 0.92
CA LYS A 122 -15.37 17.78 2.26
C LYS A 122 -14.74 16.74 3.19
N PHE A 123 -15.06 15.48 2.94
CA PHE A 123 -14.56 14.32 3.65
C PHE A 123 -14.30 13.21 2.63
N ILE A 124 -13.34 12.36 2.94
CA ILE A 124 -13.05 11.12 2.23
C ILE A 124 -13.45 9.99 3.19
N ASP A 125 -14.46 9.20 2.81
CA ASP A 125 -14.82 7.99 3.54
C ASP A 125 -13.80 6.85 3.26
N PRO A 126 -13.82 5.75 4.03
CA PRO A 126 -12.83 4.70 3.88
C PRO A 126 -12.78 4.03 2.50
N TRP A 127 -13.92 3.84 1.82
CA TRP A 127 -13.94 3.24 0.48
C TRP A 127 -13.24 4.17 -0.52
N LEU A 128 -13.66 5.44 -0.58
CA LEU A 128 -13.02 6.42 -1.45
C LEU A 128 -11.52 6.57 -1.13
N ARG A 129 -11.15 6.51 0.16
CA ARG A 129 -9.74 6.57 0.58
C ARG A 129 -8.94 5.38 0.05
N ALA A 130 -9.49 4.17 0.10
CA ALA A 130 -8.83 2.98 -0.44
C ALA A 130 -8.62 3.10 -1.96
N HIS A 131 -9.64 3.53 -2.72
CA HIS A 131 -9.51 3.75 -4.17
C HIS A 131 -8.48 4.82 -4.52
N LEU A 132 -8.46 5.95 -3.78
CA LEU A 132 -7.45 7.00 -3.98
C LEU A 132 -6.03 6.45 -3.78
N TYR A 133 -5.80 5.61 -2.78
CA TYR A 133 -4.49 5.03 -2.55
C TYR A 133 -4.12 3.94 -3.55
N ALA A 134 -5.09 3.14 -4.02
CA ALA A 134 -4.86 2.21 -5.13
C ALA A 134 -4.41 2.96 -6.39
N GLN A 135 -5.09 4.06 -6.75
CA GLN A 135 -4.69 4.93 -7.86
C GLN A 135 -3.28 5.53 -7.64
N ARG A 136 -2.98 5.99 -6.42
CA ARG A 136 -1.66 6.54 -6.08
C ARG A 136 -0.55 5.51 -6.20
N LEU A 137 -0.79 4.25 -5.82
CA LEU A 137 0.20 3.18 -5.95
C LEU A 137 0.54 2.90 -7.42
N GLU A 138 -0.47 2.81 -8.29
CA GLU A 138 -0.26 2.65 -9.74
C GLU A 138 0.42 3.86 -10.37
N ALA A 139 0.14 5.07 -9.88
CA ALA A 139 0.86 6.28 -10.30
C ALA A 139 2.34 6.22 -9.88
N ILE A 140 2.66 5.77 -8.66
CA ILE A 140 4.07 5.59 -8.23
C ILE A 140 4.78 4.55 -9.09
N TYR A 141 4.12 3.45 -9.44
CA TYR A 141 4.68 2.44 -10.35
C TYR A 141 5.02 3.04 -11.72
N THR A 142 4.11 3.84 -12.27
CA THR A 142 4.30 4.55 -13.54
C THR A 142 5.46 5.55 -13.47
N ASP A 143 5.51 6.36 -12.41
CA ASP A 143 6.60 7.32 -12.19
C ASP A 143 7.95 6.60 -12.05
N MET A 144 7.98 5.40 -11.47
CA MET A 144 9.20 4.59 -11.33
C MET A 144 9.64 3.98 -12.66
N LEU A 145 8.72 3.55 -13.53
CA LEU A 145 9.04 3.12 -14.89
C LEU A 145 9.71 4.26 -15.68
N GLU A 146 9.15 5.47 -15.58
CA GLU A 146 9.72 6.68 -16.19
C GLU A 146 11.11 6.98 -15.62
N LEU A 147 11.27 6.92 -14.28
CA LEU A 147 12.54 7.19 -13.60
C LEU A 147 13.68 6.27 -14.08
N VAL A 148 13.40 4.98 -14.25
CA VAL A 148 14.39 3.99 -14.69
C VAL A 148 14.48 3.89 -16.22
N GLY A 149 13.61 4.58 -16.95
CA GLY A 149 13.62 4.65 -18.41
C GLY A 149 13.23 3.35 -19.11
N VAL A 150 12.26 2.60 -18.57
CA VAL A 150 11.77 1.35 -19.18
C VAL A 150 10.26 1.33 -19.29
N GLU A 151 9.77 0.55 -20.25
CA GLU A 151 8.34 0.24 -20.38
C GLU A 151 8.00 -1.00 -19.57
N ASP A 152 6.78 -1.07 -19.04
CA ASP A 152 6.32 -2.24 -18.27
C ASP A 152 6.46 -3.57 -19.04
N SER A 153 6.30 -3.52 -20.37
CA SER A 153 6.40 -4.68 -21.25
C SER A 153 7.77 -5.39 -21.29
N VAL A 154 8.83 -4.77 -20.74
CA VAL A 154 10.14 -5.44 -20.64
C VAL A 154 10.14 -6.54 -19.57
N PHE A 155 9.26 -6.44 -18.57
CA PHE A 155 9.18 -7.42 -17.51
C PHE A 155 8.53 -8.71 -18.00
N PRO A 156 9.06 -9.88 -17.60
CA PRO A 156 8.58 -11.15 -18.12
C PRO A 156 7.15 -11.45 -17.64
N ALA A 157 6.38 -12.13 -18.48
CA ALA A 157 5.07 -12.64 -18.08
C ALA A 157 5.19 -13.63 -16.92
N ALA A 158 4.13 -13.75 -16.12
CA ALA A 158 4.09 -14.66 -14.98
C ALA A 158 4.45 -16.11 -15.39
N GLY A 159 5.34 -16.74 -14.62
CA GLY A 159 5.79 -18.12 -14.87
C GLY A 159 6.85 -18.28 -15.96
N THR A 160 7.30 -17.19 -16.58
CA THR A 160 8.43 -17.23 -17.53
C THR A 160 9.71 -17.59 -16.79
N VAL A 161 10.49 -18.51 -17.35
CA VAL A 161 11.82 -18.87 -16.88
C VAL A 161 12.85 -18.28 -17.83
N TRP A 162 13.83 -17.55 -17.31
CA TRP A 162 14.90 -17.00 -18.14
C TRP A 162 15.78 -18.12 -18.70
N ASP A 163 15.97 -18.14 -20.01
CA ASP A 163 16.73 -19.17 -20.73
C ASP A 163 18.25 -18.92 -20.72
N MET A 164 18.71 -17.86 -20.03
CA MET A 164 20.09 -17.35 -20.04
C MET A 164 20.52 -16.76 -21.38
N GLN A 165 19.58 -16.40 -22.26
CA GLN A 165 19.84 -15.65 -23.47
C GLN A 165 19.21 -14.24 -23.36
N GLY A 166 19.89 -13.25 -23.96
CA GLY A 166 19.44 -11.86 -23.94
C GLY A 166 19.52 -11.20 -22.56
N ASP A 167 18.79 -10.08 -22.41
CA ASP A 167 18.77 -9.30 -21.19
C ASP A 167 17.87 -9.92 -20.12
N TYR A 168 18.38 -10.02 -18.90
CA TYR A 168 17.58 -10.41 -17.75
C TYR A 168 16.73 -9.22 -17.25
N TRP A 169 15.42 -9.45 -17.15
CA TRP A 169 14.44 -8.47 -16.67
C TRP A 169 13.70 -8.92 -15.41
N GLY A 170 14.17 -9.96 -14.72
CA GLY A 170 13.59 -10.47 -13.48
C GLY A 170 12.82 -11.77 -13.68
N GLU A 171 11.95 -12.09 -12.72
CA GLU A 171 11.25 -13.37 -12.60
C GLU A 171 9.74 -13.27 -12.80
N GLY A 172 9.20 -12.07 -12.96
CA GLY A 172 7.77 -11.87 -13.20
C GLY A 172 7.41 -10.42 -13.57
N PRO A 173 6.11 -10.17 -13.75
CA PRO A 173 5.62 -8.96 -14.41
C PRO A 173 5.63 -7.72 -13.50
N ASN A 174 5.84 -7.90 -12.18
CA ASN A 174 5.67 -6.83 -11.21
C ASN A 174 7.02 -6.17 -10.93
N PHE A 175 7.49 -5.33 -11.86
CA PHE A 175 8.80 -4.68 -11.81
C PHE A 175 9.98 -5.68 -11.71
N GLY A 176 9.77 -6.92 -12.17
CA GLY A 176 10.73 -8.03 -12.06
C GLY A 176 10.43 -9.04 -10.96
N GLN A 177 9.42 -8.80 -10.10
CA GLN A 177 8.94 -9.76 -9.10
C GLN A 177 7.87 -10.70 -9.65
N LYS A 178 7.78 -11.90 -9.04
CA LYS A 178 6.73 -12.88 -9.33
C LYS A 178 5.39 -12.40 -8.79
N GLY A 179 5.36 -12.06 -7.51
CA GLY A 179 4.17 -11.56 -6.82
C GLY A 179 3.97 -10.07 -7.01
N LYS A 180 2.75 -9.60 -6.77
CA LYS A 180 2.42 -8.18 -6.72
C LYS A 180 3.08 -7.53 -5.50
N LEU A 181 3.22 -6.21 -5.50
CA LEU A 181 3.67 -5.50 -4.31
C LEU A 181 2.51 -5.40 -3.32
N GLU A 182 2.77 -5.79 -2.07
CA GLU A 182 1.76 -5.87 -1.02
C GLU A 182 1.84 -4.64 -0.11
N VAL A 183 0.71 -4.02 0.21
CA VAL A 183 0.65 -2.81 1.06
C VAL A 183 -0.46 -2.95 2.09
N LEU A 184 -0.12 -2.79 3.37
CA LEU A 184 -1.07 -2.81 4.48
C LEU A 184 -0.99 -1.53 5.33
N LEU A 185 -2.09 -0.78 5.36
CA LEU A 185 -2.20 0.49 6.10
C LEU A 185 -3.14 0.35 7.28
N LEU A 186 -2.60 0.50 8.49
CA LEU A 186 -3.31 0.22 9.73
C LEU A 186 -3.56 1.50 10.55
N PRO A 187 -4.68 1.59 11.29
CA PRO A 187 -5.04 2.82 11.98
C PRO A 187 -4.17 3.05 13.24
N ASN A 188 -3.59 2.00 13.81
CA ASN A 188 -2.84 2.11 15.07
C ASN A 188 -1.67 1.13 15.15
N LYS A 189 -0.75 1.44 16.08
CA LYS A 189 0.46 0.68 16.36
C LYS A 189 0.17 -0.73 16.87
N ALA A 190 -0.92 -0.95 17.61
CA ALA A 190 -1.22 -2.26 18.18
C ALA A 190 -1.54 -3.29 17.08
N LEU A 191 -2.37 -2.92 16.11
CA LEU A 191 -2.67 -3.77 14.93
C LEU A 191 -1.42 -4.01 14.08
N HIS A 192 -0.57 -2.99 13.93
CA HIS A 192 0.68 -3.10 13.21
C HIS A 192 1.64 -4.12 13.84
N VAL A 193 1.85 -4.03 15.15
CA VAL A 193 2.67 -5.00 15.89
C VAL A 193 2.03 -6.38 15.85
N ASP A 194 0.70 -6.48 15.96
CA ASP A 194 0.01 -7.78 15.86
C ASP A 194 0.20 -8.44 14.50
N TRP A 195 0.09 -7.67 13.41
CA TRP A 195 0.41 -8.10 12.05
C TRP A 195 1.84 -8.63 11.96
N LEU A 196 2.80 -7.78 12.29
CA LEU A 196 4.22 -8.10 12.17
C LEU A 196 4.64 -9.30 13.03
N SER A 197 4.13 -9.39 14.26
CA SER A 197 4.44 -10.47 15.17
C SER A 197 3.95 -11.82 14.64
N LYS A 198 2.71 -11.88 14.15
CA LYS A 198 2.07 -13.14 13.75
C LYS A 198 2.42 -13.56 12.32
N SER A 199 2.83 -12.63 11.47
CA SER A 199 3.15 -12.91 10.06
C SER A 199 4.67 -13.04 9.82
N PHE A 200 5.49 -12.31 10.59
CA PHE A 200 6.93 -12.21 10.37
C PHE A 200 7.78 -12.36 11.64
N GLY A 201 7.19 -12.52 12.83
CA GLY A 201 7.93 -12.65 14.09
C GLY A 201 8.58 -11.35 14.58
N LEU A 202 8.17 -10.19 14.06
CA LEU A 202 8.76 -8.89 14.38
C LEU A 202 7.93 -8.11 15.42
N GLN A 203 8.59 -7.37 16.29
CA GLN A 203 7.96 -6.54 17.35
C GLN A 203 8.20 -5.04 17.18
N THR A 204 8.64 -4.61 16.00
CA THR A 204 8.88 -3.21 15.71
C THR A 204 7.58 -2.41 15.60
N THR A 205 7.68 -1.13 15.94
CA THR A 205 6.56 -0.18 15.95
C THR A 205 6.70 0.86 14.85
N LYS A 206 7.55 0.59 13.87
CA LYS A 206 7.84 1.46 12.74
C LYS A 206 7.50 0.72 11.47
N THR A 207 7.11 1.48 10.45
CA THR A 207 6.97 1.00 9.06
C THR A 207 8.01 -0.05 8.73
N GLN A 208 7.57 -1.15 8.13
CA GLN A 208 8.45 -2.24 7.70
C GLN A 208 8.20 -2.57 6.24
N ARG A 209 9.30 -2.81 5.54
CA ARG A 209 9.36 -3.45 4.24
C ARG A 209 9.91 -4.86 4.46
N TRP A 210 9.32 -5.86 3.81
CA TRP A 210 9.71 -7.26 3.97
C TRP A 210 9.64 -8.02 2.64
N HIS A 211 10.57 -8.94 2.40
CA HIS A 211 10.49 -9.85 1.26
C HIS A 211 9.75 -11.13 1.65
N VAL A 212 8.62 -11.37 0.98
CA VAL A 212 7.82 -12.58 1.14
C VAL A 212 8.28 -13.61 0.13
N ILE A 213 9.31 -14.37 0.51
CA ILE A 213 10.01 -15.32 -0.38
C ILE A 213 9.05 -16.31 -1.05
N ASP A 214 8.02 -16.76 -0.32
CA ASP A 214 7.10 -17.81 -0.79
C ASP A 214 6.26 -17.35 -1.99
N SER A 215 5.80 -16.09 -1.98
CA SER A 215 5.05 -15.47 -3.09
C SER A 215 5.96 -14.74 -4.09
N GLY A 216 7.20 -14.47 -3.72
CA GLY A 216 8.09 -13.58 -4.47
C GLY A 216 7.53 -12.16 -4.54
N SER A 217 6.90 -11.70 -3.45
CA SER A 217 6.35 -10.35 -3.29
C SER A 217 7.20 -9.52 -2.33
N LEU A 218 7.18 -8.20 -2.48
CA LEU A 218 7.63 -7.29 -1.44
C LEU A 218 6.41 -6.73 -0.69
N HIS A 219 6.47 -6.74 0.64
CA HIS A 219 5.40 -6.33 1.55
C HIS A 219 5.75 -5.08 2.33
N LEU A 220 4.85 -4.09 2.33
CA LEU A 220 4.91 -2.88 3.14
C LEU A 220 3.80 -2.90 4.19
N VAL A 221 4.13 -2.58 5.44
CA VAL A 221 3.12 -2.27 6.46
C VAL A 221 3.42 -0.94 7.15
N VAL A 222 2.39 -0.10 7.27
CA VAL A 222 2.46 1.25 7.84
C VAL A 222 1.32 1.42 8.84
N HIS A 223 1.47 2.32 9.83
CA HIS A 223 0.36 2.75 10.67
C HIS A 223 0.28 4.28 10.86
N GLU A 224 -0.94 4.82 11.02
CA GLU A 224 -1.19 6.27 11.10
C GLU A 224 -0.57 6.94 12.34
N GLU A 225 -0.43 6.22 13.45
CA GLU A 225 0.16 6.77 14.69
C GLU A 225 1.68 7.03 14.62
N GLN A 226 2.36 6.67 13.52
CA GLN A 226 3.77 6.96 13.36
C GLN A 226 3.97 8.41 12.90
N GLY A 227 4.58 9.25 13.75
CA GLY A 227 4.95 10.61 13.38
C GLY A 227 3.75 11.46 12.93
N SER A 228 3.75 11.90 11.67
CA SER A 228 2.68 12.72 11.08
C SER A 228 1.77 11.95 10.11
N LEU A 229 1.86 10.60 10.09
CA LEU A 229 1.15 9.77 9.10
C LEU A 229 -0.39 9.76 9.28
N ASN A 230 -0.92 10.37 10.34
CA ASN A 230 -2.35 10.69 10.45
C ASN A 230 -2.80 11.85 9.53
N GLN A 231 -1.88 12.46 8.77
CA GLN A 231 -2.15 13.47 7.75
C GLN A 231 -1.99 12.85 6.36
N ASP A 232 -2.95 13.05 5.47
CA ASP A 232 -2.94 12.42 4.13
C ASP A 232 -1.67 12.71 3.34
N ALA A 233 -1.27 13.98 3.29
CA ALA A 233 -0.08 14.40 2.56
C ALA A 233 1.20 13.73 3.09
N ALA A 234 1.28 13.51 4.41
CA ALA A 234 2.40 12.80 5.03
C ALA A 234 2.35 11.29 4.74
N MET A 235 1.17 10.67 4.85
CA MET A 235 0.98 9.25 4.53
C MET A 235 1.28 8.95 3.05
N HIS A 236 0.80 9.80 2.15
CA HIS A 236 1.09 9.67 0.73
C HIS A 236 2.58 9.85 0.46
N GLY A 237 3.24 10.89 1.00
CA GLY A 237 4.70 11.04 0.87
C GLY A 237 5.48 9.83 1.38
N HIS A 238 5.09 9.31 2.55
CA HIS A 238 5.71 8.13 3.15
C HIS A 238 5.54 6.86 2.31
N LEU A 239 4.39 6.72 1.63
CA LEU A 239 4.18 5.65 0.67
C LEU A 239 5.04 5.83 -0.58
N VAL A 240 5.11 7.03 -1.14
CA VAL A 240 5.99 7.30 -2.29
C VAL A 240 7.43 6.90 -1.95
N PHE A 241 7.94 7.32 -0.79
CA PHE A 241 9.27 6.96 -0.33
C PHE A 241 9.48 5.43 -0.29
N ASN A 242 8.61 4.71 0.44
CA ASN A 242 8.78 3.29 0.68
C ASN A 242 8.54 2.43 -0.56
N ILE A 243 7.53 2.76 -1.37
CA ILE A 243 7.21 2.03 -2.59
C ILE A 243 8.28 2.26 -3.64
N SER A 244 8.85 3.46 -3.75
CA SER A 244 9.98 3.72 -4.66
C SER A 244 11.21 2.87 -4.28
N ILE A 245 11.48 2.72 -2.98
CA ILE A 245 12.54 1.82 -2.49
C ILE A 245 12.22 0.36 -2.80
N MET A 246 10.98 -0.10 -2.57
CA MET A 246 10.58 -1.47 -2.91
C MET A 246 10.68 -1.73 -4.40
N LEU A 247 10.24 -0.82 -5.26
CA LEU A 247 10.35 -0.96 -6.71
C LEU A 247 11.82 -0.96 -7.16
N THR A 248 12.67 -0.15 -6.55
CA THR A 248 14.13 -0.18 -6.81
C THR A 248 14.74 -1.53 -6.42
N HIS A 249 14.33 -2.09 -5.27
CA HIS A 249 14.70 -3.44 -4.85
C HIS A 249 14.11 -4.53 -5.76
N SER A 250 12.92 -4.30 -6.30
CA SER A 250 12.25 -5.24 -7.19
C SER A 250 12.88 -5.29 -8.57
N PHE A 251 13.53 -4.22 -9.01
CA PHE A 251 14.04 -4.05 -10.37
C PHE A 251 14.95 -5.20 -10.78
N LYS A 252 14.47 -6.01 -11.72
CA LYS A 252 15.12 -7.26 -12.16
C LYS A 252 15.28 -8.30 -11.03
N HIS A 253 14.24 -8.46 -10.23
CA HIS A 253 14.13 -9.42 -9.13
C HIS A 253 14.95 -9.09 -7.87
N TYR A 254 14.45 -9.53 -6.71
CA TYR A 254 15.04 -9.31 -5.38
C TYR A 254 16.11 -10.37 -5.12
N SER A 255 17.16 -10.35 -5.94
CA SER A 255 18.24 -11.35 -5.91
C SER A 255 19.57 -10.80 -5.41
N TYR A 256 19.67 -9.48 -5.23
CA TYR A 256 20.91 -8.80 -4.89
C TYR A 256 20.61 -7.55 -4.07
N ASP A 257 21.57 -7.17 -3.21
CA ASP A 257 21.46 -5.96 -2.42
C ASP A 257 21.79 -4.74 -3.28
N MET A 258 20.87 -3.78 -3.26
CA MET A 258 21.07 -2.48 -3.90
C MET A 258 21.87 -1.55 -2.97
N PRO A 259 22.75 -0.69 -3.51
CA PRO A 259 23.49 0.26 -2.69
C PRO A 259 22.54 1.14 -1.86
N VAL A 260 22.78 1.23 -0.54
CA VAL A 260 21.94 2.01 0.40
C VAL A 260 21.72 3.44 -0.08
N TRP A 261 22.77 4.08 -0.60
CA TRP A 261 22.72 5.45 -1.08
C TRP A 261 21.73 5.64 -2.24
N LEU A 262 21.59 4.64 -3.09
CA LEU A 262 20.72 4.67 -4.26
C LEU A 262 19.26 4.50 -3.83
N LEU A 263 19.00 3.53 -2.95
CA LEU A 263 17.68 3.29 -2.36
C LEU A 263 17.15 4.54 -1.67
N GLU A 264 17.93 5.05 -0.72
CA GLU A 264 17.57 6.22 0.08
C GLU A 264 17.43 7.46 -0.81
N GLY A 265 18.37 7.66 -1.75
CA GLY A 265 18.36 8.79 -2.67
C GLY A 265 17.11 8.81 -3.56
N ILE A 266 16.70 7.66 -4.12
CA ILE A 266 15.48 7.53 -4.91
C ILE A 266 14.24 7.78 -4.04
N GLY A 267 14.19 7.18 -2.85
CA GLY A 267 13.11 7.41 -1.89
C GLY A 267 12.90 8.91 -1.60
N HIS A 268 13.99 9.62 -1.27
CA HIS A 268 13.96 11.07 -1.05
C HIS A 268 13.56 11.84 -2.30
N TYR A 269 14.13 11.51 -3.46
CA TYR A 269 13.82 12.20 -4.70
C TYR A 269 12.32 12.14 -5.02
N MET A 270 11.74 10.95 -4.96
CA MET A 270 10.33 10.71 -5.29
C MET A 270 9.39 11.36 -4.27
N GLU A 271 9.63 11.19 -2.97
CA GLU A 271 8.80 11.81 -1.92
C GLU A 271 8.83 13.34 -2.01
N ARG A 272 10.02 13.91 -2.23
CA ARG A 272 10.20 15.37 -2.26
C ARG A 272 9.69 16.00 -3.55
N LYS A 273 9.65 15.27 -4.68
CA LYS A 273 8.95 15.68 -5.91
C LYS A 273 7.45 15.83 -5.67
N LEU A 274 6.86 14.94 -4.86
CA LEU A 274 5.46 15.02 -4.47
C LEU A 274 5.20 16.15 -3.47
N ASN A 275 5.91 16.16 -2.34
CA ASN A 275 5.70 17.14 -1.29
C ASN A 275 6.93 17.25 -0.35
N PRO A 276 7.78 18.28 -0.48
CA PRO A 276 9.00 18.40 0.32
C PRO A 276 8.76 18.76 1.80
N LYS A 277 7.51 19.05 2.20
CA LYS A 277 7.13 19.35 3.59
C LYS A 277 7.28 18.17 4.54
N TYR A 278 7.05 16.97 4.02
CA TYR A 278 7.19 15.72 4.76
C TYR A 278 8.43 15.00 4.24
N ASN A 279 9.17 14.38 5.16
CA ASN A 279 10.40 13.67 4.84
C ASN A 279 10.43 12.38 5.66
N THR A 280 10.61 11.27 4.96
CA THR A 280 10.77 9.93 5.50
C THR A 280 12.24 9.60 5.52
N PHE A 281 12.71 8.95 6.59
CA PHE A 281 14.09 8.51 6.71
C PHE A 281 14.09 7.07 7.20
N ASP A 282 14.91 6.23 6.56
CA ASP A 282 15.16 4.89 7.08
C ASP A 282 16.12 4.94 8.28
N SER A 283 15.98 3.94 9.16
CA SER A 283 16.86 3.73 10.29
C SER A 283 17.32 2.28 10.31
N GLY A 284 18.55 2.02 10.77
CA GLY A 284 18.99 0.66 11.07
C GLY A 284 18.22 0.03 12.24
N GLU A 285 18.32 -1.29 12.38
CA GLU A 285 17.70 -2.04 13.48
C GLU A 285 18.19 -1.52 14.83
N GLY A 286 17.26 -1.02 15.67
CA GLY A 286 17.56 -0.42 16.97
C GLY A 286 18.15 1.00 16.92
N GLY A 287 18.35 1.57 15.74
CA GLY A 287 18.82 2.94 15.54
C GLY A 287 17.69 3.97 15.48
N ILE A 288 18.00 5.22 15.81
CA ILE A 288 17.11 6.37 15.56
C ILE A 288 17.70 7.11 14.35
N ALA A 289 16.91 7.24 13.27
CA ALA A 289 17.33 8.03 12.12
C ALA A 289 17.60 9.49 12.50
N GLU A 290 18.65 10.09 11.92
CA GLU A 290 18.83 11.53 12.00
C GLU A 290 17.87 12.21 11.03
N MET A 291 16.89 12.95 11.57
CA MET A 291 15.78 13.50 10.79
C MET A 291 15.86 15.03 10.68
N THR A 292 15.34 15.56 9.58
CA THR A 292 15.12 17.00 9.44
C THR A 292 13.69 17.33 9.01
N LYS A 293 13.23 18.52 9.39
CA LYS A 293 11.95 19.09 8.93
C LYS A 293 12.14 20.15 7.84
N LYS A 294 13.37 20.31 7.32
CA LYS A 294 13.66 21.30 6.28
C LYS A 294 12.95 20.92 4.99
N GLU A 295 12.16 21.84 4.46
CA GLU A 295 11.50 21.63 3.17
C GLU A 295 12.49 21.82 2.01
N ASN A 296 13.36 22.83 2.07
CA ASN A 296 14.36 23.08 1.03
C ASN A 296 15.75 22.56 1.44
N TRP A 297 16.22 21.51 0.76
CA TRP A 297 17.52 20.89 1.01
C TRP A 297 18.65 21.49 0.16
N GLU A 298 18.35 22.22 -0.91
CA GLU A 298 19.38 22.76 -1.82
C GLU A 298 20.43 23.64 -1.11
N PRO A 299 20.07 24.55 -0.16
CA PRO A 299 21.07 25.34 0.55
C PRO A 299 21.99 24.49 1.43
N SER A 300 21.45 23.42 2.04
CA SER A 300 22.26 22.46 2.81
C SER A 300 23.28 21.77 1.90
N VAL A 301 22.83 21.26 0.75
CA VAL A 301 23.70 20.58 -0.24
C VAL A 301 24.78 21.51 -0.77
N LYS A 302 24.40 22.72 -1.22
CA LYS A 302 25.36 23.73 -1.74
C LYS A 302 26.42 24.06 -0.69
N LYS A 303 26.04 24.18 0.58
CA LYS A 303 26.98 24.40 1.68
C LYS A 303 27.93 23.21 1.89
N LEU A 304 27.43 21.97 1.83
CA LEU A 304 28.26 20.77 1.97
C LEU A 304 29.32 20.70 0.88
N VAL A 305 28.90 20.88 -0.38
CA VAL A 305 29.80 20.88 -1.54
C VAL A 305 30.84 22.01 -1.43
N ALA A 306 30.41 23.24 -1.15
CA ALA A 306 31.32 24.39 -1.01
C ALA A 306 32.35 24.22 0.12
N SER A 307 32.01 23.47 1.17
CA SER A 307 32.91 23.19 2.29
C SER A 307 33.88 22.03 2.05
N GLY A 308 33.76 21.31 0.93
CA GLY A 308 34.55 20.10 0.65
C GLY A 308 34.20 18.92 1.56
N LYS A 309 33.03 18.94 2.22
CA LYS A 309 32.57 17.89 3.15
C LYS A 309 31.48 16.99 2.58
N ALA A 310 31.00 17.27 1.37
CA ALA A 310 30.02 16.40 0.72
C ALA A 310 30.65 15.01 0.49
N PRO A 311 29.97 13.91 0.89
CA PRO A 311 30.49 12.56 0.69
C PRO A 311 30.61 12.27 -0.80
N GLY A 312 31.73 11.65 -1.19
CA GLY A 312 31.93 11.21 -2.56
C GLY A 312 31.17 9.92 -2.86
N ILE A 313 30.93 9.61 -4.14
CA ILE A 313 30.31 8.34 -4.56
C ILE A 313 31.08 7.12 -4.02
N SER A 314 32.41 7.20 -3.94
CA SER A 314 33.24 6.13 -3.37
C SER A 314 33.00 5.86 -1.89
N GLU A 315 32.57 6.87 -1.14
CA GLU A 315 32.18 6.74 0.27
C GLU A 315 30.76 6.16 0.35
N LEU A 316 29.82 6.73 -0.42
CA LEU A 316 28.43 6.32 -0.42
C LEU A 316 28.21 4.87 -0.86
N THR A 317 28.99 4.39 -1.83
CA THR A 317 28.94 3.00 -2.33
C THR A 317 29.44 1.96 -1.34
N ARG A 318 30.14 2.37 -0.28
CA ARG A 318 30.63 1.46 0.78
C ARG A 318 29.66 1.29 1.92
N MET A 319 28.61 2.11 1.99
CA MET A 319 27.58 1.97 3.02
C MET A 319 26.82 0.67 2.81
N THR A 320 26.70 -0.10 3.88
CA THR A 320 26.04 -1.42 3.88
C THR A 320 24.72 -1.39 4.65
N THR A 321 24.51 -0.39 5.50
CA THR A 321 23.29 -0.27 6.30
C THR A 321 22.75 1.17 6.31
N PHE A 322 21.44 1.31 6.51
CA PHE A 322 20.80 2.62 6.68
C PHE A 322 21.27 3.37 7.93
N ALA A 323 21.86 2.69 8.93
CA ALA A 323 22.40 3.33 10.12
C ALA A 323 23.63 4.23 9.84
N GLU A 324 24.26 4.08 8.68
CA GLU A 324 25.43 4.86 8.27
C GLU A 324 25.07 6.24 7.67
N LEU A 325 23.77 6.46 7.40
CA LEU A 325 23.24 7.71 6.86
C LEU A 325 23.03 8.74 7.98
N ASP A 326 23.93 9.71 8.04
CA ASP A 326 23.67 10.96 8.74
C ASP A 326 22.94 11.96 7.83
N LEU A 327 22.54 13.12 8.38
CA LEU A 327 21.83 14.14 7.60
C LEU A 327 22.60 14.62 6.37
N ASP A 328 23.92 14.73 6.44
CA ASP A 328 24.72 15.22 5.32
C ASP A 328 24.73 14.18 4.19
N LYS A 329 24.77 12.88 4.53
CA LYS A 329 24.63 11.79 3.56
C LYS A 329 23.22 11.71 2.97
N HIS A 330 22.16 11.94 3.75
CA HIS A 330 20.80 12.05 3.20
C HIS A 330 20.69 13.19 2.17
N PHE A 331 21.25 14.37 2.48
CA PHE A 331 21.25 15.50 1.54
C PHE A 331 22.05 15.18 0.28
N ALA A 332 23.22 14.55 0.42
CA ALA A 332 24.07 14.20 -0.71
C ALA A 332 23.41 13.18 -1.64
N THR A 333 22.87 12.08 -1.08
CA THR A 333 22.22 11.02 -1.86
C THR A 333 21.01 11.52 -2.63
N TRP A 334 20.14 12.30 -2.01
CA TRP A 334 19.05 13.01 -2.71
C TRP A 334 19.59 13.88 -3.87
N SER A 335 20.62 14.70 -3.62
CA SER A 335 21.14 15.63 -4.61
C SER A 335 21.78 14.95 -5.83
N ILE A 336 22.35 13.76 -5.62
CA ILE A 336 22.95 12.96 -6.69
C ILE A 336 21.85 12.46 -7.64
N ILE A 337 20.72 11.96 -7.11
CA ILE A 337 19.58 11.55 -7.93
C ILE A 337 18.94 12.75 -8.63
N ASP A 338 18.71 13.84 -7.90
CA ASP A 338 18.17 15.08 -8.48
C ASP A 338 19.06 15.64 -9.62
N TYR A 339 20.38 15.56 -9.47
CA TYR A 339 21.32 15.92 -10.54
C TYR A 339 21.19 15.02 -11.76
N MET A 340 21.11 13.70 -11.59
CA MET A 340 20.97 12.75 -12.69
C MET A 340 19.66 12.94 -13.47
N GLN A 341 18.59 13.39 -12.81
CA GLN A 341 17.29 13.60 -13.45
C GLN A 341 17.16 14.98 -14.14
N ARG A 342 18.08 15.91 -13.87
CA ARG A 342 18.13 17.23 -14.52
C ARG A 342 19.16 17.30 -15.65
N ALA A 343 20.10 16.35 -15.69
CA ALA A 343 21.15 16.24 -16.71
C ALA A 343 20.60 15.64 -18.00
#